data_AF-A0A1X0S0H0-F1
#
_entry.id   AF-A0A1X0S0H0-F1
#
_cell.length_a   1.000
_cell.length_b   1.000
_cell.length_c   1.000
_cell.angle_alpha   90.00
_cell.angle_beta   90.00
_cell.angle_gamma   90.00
#
_symmetry.space_group_name_H-M   'P 1'
#
loop_
_entity.id
_entity.type
_entity.pdbx_description
1 polymer ?
#
loop_
_entity_poly.entity_id
_entity_poly.type
_entity_poly.pdbx_seq_one_letter_code
_entity_poly.pdbx_strand_id
1 'polypeptide(L)'
;MNTPRKFRIRSPCSTANIGPGFDVLGISLSLYLTIDVEILKEADKDFEMTYSGEGSKDVPLTPEQNLITKTALYVLSANGISQLPKPLKIHVDNPIPLGRGLGSSGAAVVGGVLLGNALGQLGLSRDRLLDYCLMIERHPDNVAAALMGGFVASYLRELDPSAMQGVPASESLLNIALSQQVPQPPVGIGHYVRLNWAKEIKCIAIVPQFEVATAKARAVLPSHYERKDVVFNFQRLAVLTTALGQSPPDADLIYNAMQDKIHQPYRKTLIPGLPEVLSCITPEKHDGLLGICLSGAGPTILALATKNFDDIAKAAIDVFKKHGDFECQKCDPHPIYKPGTFEYNDSCDNVYLFCDPSTNTCNYKGCSNSDYIKDWDTKLRPIPVRCNSSSYCPDNNSKCLPLLPVGAQCDLQRDDECSGSNAICLNTTCFIKGAPLGGNCGADTTVYYSQDADENLIQQTIIRDNCTDGTYCLNSVCVMSKPLNSPCDQDRECLSGSCSNNGVCIQGPDVFHVIKPWLWGVLGTSVFVFVILVLGLLWILHRYQSKKEHAKIAKFFEDNEEFAKYAMLDDDNDSYQDDDSRANMNDSRTSVLFLTTPDYLKSQALSTSHKNPSSLSLHHPNTSTNRL
;
A
#
# COMPACT_ATOMS: atom_id res chain seq x y z
N MET A 1 -31.19 -6.83 11.65
CA MET A 1 -30.36 -6.16 10.63
C MET A 1 -28.94 -6.73 10.69
N ASN A 2 -28.76 -8.04 10.48
CA ASN A 2 -27.45 -8.69 10.55
C ASN A 2 -27.03 -9.14 9.14
N THR A 3 -26.66 -8.18 8.30
CA THR A 3 -25.91 -8.50 7.09
C THR A 3 -24.50 -8.90 7.52
N PRO A 4 -24.01 -10.09 7.10
CA PRO A 4 -22.67 -10.49 7.41
C PRO A 4 -21.68 -9.46 6.85
N ARG A 5 -20.70 -9.07 7.65
CA ARG A 5 -19.75 -8.01 7.32
C ARG A 5 -18.38 -8.41 7.79
N LYS A 6 -17.38 -8.25 6.93
CA LYS A 6 -15.97 -8.40 7.29
C LYS A 6 -15.22 -7.10 7.04
N PHE A 7 -14.42 -6.68 7.99
CA PHE A 7 -13.58 -5.49 7.85
C PHE A 7 -12.36 -5.58 8.74
N ARG A 8 -11.31 -4.83 8.37
CA ARG A 8 -10.06 -4.78 9.10
C ARG A 8 -9.79 -3.35 9.56
N ILE A 9 -9.49 -3.18 10.83
CA ILE A 9 -9.02 -1.91 11.41
C ILE A 9 -7.51 -1.99 11.55
N ARG A 10 -6.82 -0.89 11.24
CA ARG A 10 -5.38 -0.72 11.46
C ARG A 10 -5.15 0.55 12.27
N SER A 11 -4.64 0.39 13.49
CA SER A 11 -4.22 1.50 14.33
C SER A 11 -2.70 1.51 14.43
N PRO A 12 -2.01 2.57 13.99
CA PRO A 12 -0.56 2.65 14.13
C PRO A 12 -0.15 2.86 15.59
N CYS A 13 1.07 2.41 15.91
CA CYS A 13 1.73 2.77 17.15
C CYS A 13 2.14 4.25 17.10
N SER A 14 2.48 4.80 18.26
CA SER A 14 2.93 6.19 18.35
C SER A 14 4.02 6.37 19.39
N THR A 15 4.87 7.36 19.15
CA THR A 15 5.78 7.87 20.18
C THR A 15 5.39 9.30 20.51
N ALA A 16 5.58 9.66 21.78
CA ALA A 16 5.15 10.93 22.36
C ALA A 16 6.33 11.68 22.96
N ASN A 17 6.10 12.95 23.29
CA ASN A 17 7.04 13.92 23.87
C ASN A 17 8.14 14.39 22.90
N ILE A 18 8.85 13.46 22.25
CA ILE A 18 9.91 13.73 21.27
C ILE A 18 10.91 14.77 21.83
N GLY A 19 11.33 14.56 23.08
CA GLY A 19 12.14 15.54 23.84
C GLY A 19 11.25 16.53 24.62
N PRO A 20 11.30 17.84 24.33
CA PRO A 20 10.63 18.89 25.13
C PRO A 20 9.10 18.92 24.98
N GLY A 21 8.50 18.21 24.03
CA GLY A 21 7.07 18.27 23.72
C GLY A 21 6.18 17.49 24.67
N PHE A 22 6.47 17.54 25.97
CA PHE A 22 5.79 16.77 27.01
C PHE A 22 4.26 16.93 26.97
N ASP A 23 3.51 15.82 26.85
CA ASP A 23 2.04 15.75 26.75
C ASP A 23 1.44 16.56 25.56
N VAL A 24 2.26 16.96 24.58
CA VAL A 24 1.84 17.79 23.43
C VAL A 24 2.18 17.13 22.09
N LEU A 25 3.44 16.75 21.91
CA LEU A 25 3.94 16.23 20.64
C LEU A 25 3.79 14.72 20.54
N GLY A 26 3.28 14.24 19.41
CA GLY A 26 3.22 12.82 19.09
C GLY A 26 3.46 12.55 17.61
N ILE A 27 3.99 11.38 17.30
CA ILE A 27 4.16 10.92 15.91
C ILE A 27 3.74 9.47 15.77
N SER A 28 2.98 9.16 14.72
CA SER A 28 2.60 7.79 14.37
C SER A 28 3.70 7.08 13.60
N LEU A 29 3.97 5.82 13.93
CA LEU A 29 5.07 5.05 13.34
C LEU A 29 4.56 3.76 12.67
N SER A 30 5.31 3.24 11.70
CA SER A 30 4.94 2.14 10.77
C SER A 30 4.82 0.72 11.37
N LEU A 31 4.30 0.60 12.59
CA LEU A 31 3.95 -0.65 13.26
C LEU A 31 2.49 -0.58 13.68
N TYR A 32 1.68 -1.57 13.33
CA TYR A 32 0.22 -1.47 13.45
C TYR A 32 -0.34 -2.56 14.34
N LEU A 33 -1.26 -2.18 15.24
CA LEU A 33 -2.25 -3.08 15.78
C LEU A 33 -3.34 -3.27 14.73
N THR A 34 -3.67 -4.52 14.41
CA THR A 34 -4.74 -4.85 13.47
C THR A 34 -5.89 -5.57 14.15
N ILE A 35 -7.11 -5.25 13.75
CA ILE A 35 -8.34 -5.85 14.28
C ILE A 35 -9.14 -6.35 13.09
N ASP A 36 -9.14 -7.66 12.89
CA ASP A 36 -10.01 -8.35 11.93
C ASP A 36 -11.35 -8.61 12.58
N VAL A 37 -12.42 -8.17 11.91
CA VAL A 37 -13.78 -8.22 12.45
C VAL A 37 -14.69 -8.92 11.46
N GLU A 38 -15.43 -9.91 11.94
CA GLU A 38 -16.44 -10.64 11.19
C GLU A 38 -17.75 -10.65 11.97
N ILE A 39 -18.77 -9.99 11.43
CA ILE A 39 -20.16 -10.09 11.89
C ILE A 39 -20.77 -11.24 11.08
N LEU A 40 -21.20 -12.30 11.75
CA LEU A 40 -21.73 -13.50 11.10
C LEU A 40 -23.26 -13.49 11.10
N LYS A 41 -23.86 -14.29 10.22
CA LYS A 41 -25.32 -14.50 10.23
C LYS A 41 -25.73 -15.49 11.32
N GLU A 42 -24.95 -16.57 11.45
CA GLU A 42 -25.12 -17.66 12.42
C GLU A 42 -23.73 -18.15 12.84
N ALA A 43 -23.57 -18.55 14.10
CA ALA A 43 -22.36 -19.17 14.65
C ALA A 43 -22.70 -19.91 15.95
N ASP A 44 -21.85 -20.85 16.36
CA ASP A 44 -22.03 -21.60 17.61
C ASP A 44 -21.84 -20.75 18.88
N LYS A 45 -21.18 -19.59 18.75
CA LYS A 45 -20.91 -18.65 19.84
C LYS A 45 -21.36 -17.25 19.46
N ASP A 46 -21.99 -16.54 20.40
CA ASP A 46 -22.36 -15.13 20.27
C ASP A 46 -21.15 -14.21 20.05
N PHE A 47 -20.01 -14.57 20.65
CA PHE A 47 -18.78 -13.79 20.60
C PHE A 47 -17.56 -14.72 20.63
N GLU A 48 -16.60 -14.46 19.74
CA GLU A 48 -15.30 -15.14 19.71
C GLU A 48 -14.20 -14.09 19.52
N MET A 49 -13.24 -14.03 20.45
CA MET A 49 -12.06 -13.17 20.32
C MET A 49 -10.78 -13.99 20.42
N THR A 50 -9.85 -13.70 19.53
CA THR A 50 -8.49 -14.26 19.54
C THR A 50 -7.47 -13.13 19.48
N TYR A 51 -6.28 -13.38 20.00
CA TYR A 51 -5.21 -12.38 20.08
C TYR A 51 -3.86 -13.01 19.73
N SER A 52 -3.09 -12.36 18.86
CA SER A 52 -1.72 -12.72 18.49
C SER A 52 -0.75 -11.53 18.69
N GLY A 53 0.54 -11.85 18.75
CA GLY A 53 1.60 -10.86 18.96
C GLY A 53 2.00 -10.71 20.43
N GLU A 54 2.44 -9.52 20.77
CA GLU A 54 3.05 -9.20 22.07
C GLU A 54 2.00 -9.18 23.20
N GLY A 55 2.34 -9.78 24.34
CA GLY A 55 1.42 -9.92 25.48
C GLY A 55 0.20 -10.81 25.26
N SER A 56 0.13 -11.57 24.16
CA SER A 56 -1.03 -12.40 23.79
C SER A 56 -1.50 -13.39 24.86
N LYS A 57 -0.64 -13.75 25.82
CA LYS A 57 -0.99 -14.64 26.95
C LYS A 57 -1.71 -13.93 28.09
N ASP A 58 -1.46 -12.64 28.26
CA ASP A 58 -1.88 -11.87 29.43
C ASP A 58 -3.05 -10.92 29.13
N VAL A 59 -3.37 -10.72 27.85
CA VAL A 59 -4.50 -9.88 27.43
C VAL A 59 -5.83 -10.62 27.62
N PRO A 60 -6.80 -10.06 28.37
CA PRO A 60 -8.13 -10.65 28.50
C PRO A 60 -8.83 -10.76 27.14
N LEU A 61 -9.55 -11.86 26.90
CA LEU A 61 -10.31 -12.10 25.66
C LEU A 61 -11.81 -11.90 25.80
N THR A 62 -12.29 -11.58 27.01
CA THR A 62 -13.70 -11.31 27.27
C THR A 62 -14.04 -9.86 26.92
N PRO A 63 -15.22 -9.60 26.29
CA PRO A 63 -15.62 -8.25 25.89
C PRO A 63 -15.55 -7.20 26.99
N GLU A 64 -15.85 -7.60 28.23
CA GLU A 64 -15.96 -6.73 29.40
C GLU A 64 -14.61 -6.37 30.02
N GLN A 65 -13.55 -7.13 29.72
CA GLN A 65 -12.22 -6.94 30.29
C GLN A 65 -11.20 -6.43 29.26
N ASN A 66 -11.37 -6.76 27.98
CA ASN A 66 -10.43 -6.32 26.95
C ASN A 66 -10.61 -4.82 26.61
N LEU A 67 -9.51 -4.05 26.61
CA LEU A 67 -9.55 -2.60 26.40
C LEU A 67 -10.20 -2.20 25.06
N ILE A 68 -9.96 -2.94 23.98
CA ILE A 68 -10.50 -2.65 22.64
C ILE A 68 -12.01 -2.80 22.63
N THR A 69 -12.52 -3.92 23.16
CA THR A 69 -13.97 -4.19 23.19
C THR A 69 -14.69 -3.34 24.22
N LYS A 70 -14.10 -3.05 25.39
CA LYS A 70 -14.65 -2.09 26.37
C LYS A 70 -14.77 -0.70 25.76
N THR A 71 -13.76 -0.28 25.01
CA THR A 71 -13.78 1.00 24.29
C THR A 71 -14.87 1.01 23.22
N ALA A 72 -14.98 -0.05 22.42
CA ALA A 72 -16.04 -0.17 21.42
C ALA A 72 -17.44 -0.14 22.06
N LEU A 73 -17.64 -0.88 23.16
CA LEU A 73 -18.87 -0.86 23.95
C LEU A 73 -19.18 0.53 24.50
N TYR A 74 -18.18 1.27 24.98
CA TYR A 74 -18.35 2.65 25.42
C TYR A 74 -18.88 3.54 24.28
N VAL A 75 -18.27 3.47 23.09
CA VAL A 75 -18.73 4.25 21.91
C VAL A 75 -20.16 3.86 21.52
N LEU A 76 -20.48 2.56 21.50
CA LEU A 76 -21.81 2.07 21.17
C LEU A 76 -22.86 2.52 22.20
N SER A 77 -22.59 2.30 23.49
CA SER A 77 -23.50 2.63 24.59
C SER A 77 -23.77 4.13 24.67
N ALA A 78 -22.75 4.97 24.47
CA ALA A 78 -22.92 6.43 24.41
C ALA A 78 -23.83 6.88 23.25
N ASN A 79 -23.98 6.04 22.21
CA ASN A 79 -24.84 6.29 21.05
C ASN A 79 -26.10 5.40 21.04
N GLY A 80 -26.53 4.91 22.22
CA GLY A 80 -27.80 4.19 22.38
C GLY A 80 -27.78 2.72 21.96
N ILE A 81 -26.60 2.14 21.69
CA ILE A 81 -26.42 0.73 21.33
C ILE A 81 -25.80 0.01 22.52
N SER A 82 -26.59 -0.78 23.25
CA SER A 82 -26.19 -1.34 24.55
C SER A 82 -25.33 -2.61 24.48
N GLN A 83 -25.17 -3.20 23.28
CA GLN A 83 -24.47 -4.48 23.10
C GLN A 83 -23.68 -4.49 21.78
N LEU A 84 -22.61 -5.30 21.75
CA LEU A 84 -21.95 -5.66 20.50
C LEU A 84 -22.93 -6.45 19.60
N PRO A 85 -22.83 -6.33 18.26
CA PRO A 85 -23.58 -7.19 17.37
C PRO A 85 -23.19 -8.66 17.60
N LYS A 86 -24.12 -9.57 17.32
CA LYS A 86 -23.95 -11.01 17.50
C LYS A 86 -24.51 -11.75 16.29
N PRO A 87 -23.90 -12.86 15.84
CA PRO A 87 -22.60 -13.37 16.29
C PRO A 87 -21.41 -12.53 15.79
N LEU A 88 -20.41 -12.32 16.62
CA LEU A 88 -19.24 -11.48 16.32
C LEU A 88 -17.93 -12.23 16.58
N LYS A 89 -17.07 -12.26 15.57
CA LYS A 89 -15.72 -12.78 15.67
C LYS A 89 -14.70 -11.66 15.49
N ILE A 90 -13.73 -11.59 16.40
CA ILE A 90 -12.64 -10.63 16.39
C ILE A 90 -11.31 -11.38 16.47
N HIS A 91 -10.38 -11.02 15.61
CA HIS A 91 -8.97 -11.40 15.76
C HIS A 91 -8.13 -10.13 15.86
N VAL A 92 -7.36 -10.00 16.94
CA VAL A 92 -6.44 -8.89 17.14
C VAL A 92 -5.02 -9.39 16.94
N ASP A 93 -4.27 -8.75 16.06
CA ASP A 93 -2.83 -8.95 15.95
C ASP A 93 -2.12 -7.67 16.37
N ASN A 94 -1.37 -7.74 17.48
CA ASN A 94 -0.66 -6.60 18.05
C ASN A 94 0.84 -6.87 18.16
N PRO A 95 1.64 -6.44 17.18
CA PRO A 95 3.10 -6.50 17.26
C PRO A 95 3.71 -5.33 18.05
N ILE A 96 2.90 -4.39 18.55
CA ILE A 96 3.38 -3.19 19.27
C ILE A 96 3.76 -3.59 20.71
N PRO A 97 5.02 -3.37 21.15
CA PRO A 97 5.43 -3.73 22.50
C PRO A 97 4.60 -3.01 23.58
N LEU A 98 3.92 -3.78 24.44
CA LEU A 98 3.13 -3.28 25.57
C LEU A 98 4.04 -2.71 26.65
N GLY A 99 3.57 -1.67 27.35
CA GLY A 99 4.27 -1.12 28.52
C GLY A 99 5.65 -0.52 28.26
N ARG A 100 6.03 -0.32 26.98
CA ARG A 100 7.40 0.06 26.60
C ARG A 100 7.57 1.46 26.00
N GLY A 101 6.50 2.25 25.89
CA GLY A 101 6.58 3.64 25.43
C GLY A 101 6.41 3.84 23.92
N LEU A 102 5.88 2.84 23.20
CA LEU A 102 5.48 2.93 21.79
C LEU A 102 3.96 3.08 21.59
N GLY A 103 3.24 3.61 22.59
CA GLY A 103 1.84 3.98 22.43
C GLY A 103 0.88 2.81 22.16
N SER A 104 1.19 1.59 22.61
CA SER A 104 0.34 0.40 22.40
C SER A 104 -1.07 0.58 23.01
N SER A 105 -1.17 1.22 24.18
CA SER A 105 -2.46 1.59 24.80
C SER A 105 -3.26 2.55 23.91
N GLY A 106 -2.63 3.64 23.45
CA GLY A 106 -3.27 4.60 22.55
C GLY A 106 -3.72 3.97 21.24
N ALA A 107 -2.93 3.05 20.67
CA ALA A 107 -3.32 2.29 19.49
C ALA A 107 -4.53 1.37 19.76
N ALA A 108 -4.60 0.74 20.94
CA ALA A 108 -5.75 -0.07 21.34
C ALA A 108 -7.02 0.77 21.59
N VAL A 109 -6.88 1.96 22.19
CA VAL A 109 -8.00 2.91 22.39
C VAL A 109 -8.51 3.40 21.04
N VAL A 110 -7.63 3.87 20.15
CA VAL A 110 -8.00 4.29 18.79
C VAL A 110 -8.65 3.14 18.02
N GLY A 111 -8.08 1.93 18.07
CA GLY A 111 -8.64 0.73 17.46
C GLY A 111 -10.04 0.39 18.00
N GLY A 112 -10.25 0.48 19.31
CA GLY A 112 -11.55 0.26 19.95
C GLY A 112 -12.59 1.33 19.59
N VAL A 113 -12.20 2.60 19.50
CA VAL A 113 -13.11 3.69 19.11
C VAL A 113 -13.53 3.53 17.65
N LEU A 114 -12.59 3.21 16.76
CA LEU A 114 -12.87 2.88 15.37
C LEU A 114 -13.77 1.64 15.26
N LEU A 115 -13.54 0.62 16.10
CA LEU A 115 -14.38 -0.58 16.15
C LEU A 115 -15.82 -0.24 16.54
N GLY A 116 -16.03 0.52 17.62
CA GLY A 116 -17.36 0.95 18.03
C GLY A 116 -18.08 1.77 16.95
N ASN A 117 -17.37 2.71 16.32
CA ASN A 117 -17.90 3.49 15.20
C ASN A 117 -18.33 2.60 14.02
N ALA A 118 -17.50 1.62 13.64
CA ALA A 118 -17.76 0.72 12.52
C ALA A 118 -18.88 -0.28 12.81
N LEU A 119 -18.91 -0.89 14.01
CA LEU A 119 -19.95 -1.82 14.43
C LEU A 119 -21.31 -1.11 14.53
N GLY A 120 -21.33 0.09 15.10
CA GLY A 120 -22.55 0.89 15.25
C GLY A 120 -22.99 1.63 13.99
N GLN A 121 -22.17 1.64 12.93
CA GLN A 121 -22.41 2.41 11.70
C GLN A 121 -22.69 3.89 11.98
N LEU A 122 -21.95 4.46 12.93
CA LEU A 122 -22.26 5.78 13.49
C LEU A 122 -21.80 6.94 12.61
N GLY A 123 -20.86 6.71 11.69
CA GLY A 123 -20.37 7.74 10.77
C GLY A 123 -19.67 8.93 11.45
N LEU A 124 -19.07 8.72 12.63
CA LEU A 124 -18.45 9.80 13.39
C LEU A 124 -17.22 10.37 12.68
N SER A 125 -17.06 11.70 12.72
CA SER A 125 -15.87 12.40 12.22
C SER A 125 -14.63 12.08 13.05
N ARG A 126 -13.43 12.28 12.50
CA ARG A 126 -12.17 12.05 13.24
C ARG A 126 -12.05 12.90 14.49
N ASP A 127 -12.46 14.17 14.44
CA ASP A 127 -12.47 15.04 15.62
C ASP A 127 -13.39 14.48 16.70
N ARG A 128 -14.55 13.94 16.29
CA ARG A 128 -15.46 13.32 17.24
C ARG A 128 -14.91 12.02 17.81
N LEU A 129 -14.25 11.20 17.00
CA LEU A 129 -13.55 10.01 17.46
C LEU A 129 -12.42 10.36 18.45
N LEU A 130 -11.71 11.48 18.23
CA LEU A 130 -10.71 11.97 19.17
C LEU A 130 -11.34 12.30 20.53
N ASP A 131 -12.51 12.95 20.58
CA ASP A 131 -13.21 13.18 21.85
C ASP A 131 -13.49 11.87 22.60
N TYR A 132 -13.90 10.81 21.90
CA TYR A 132 -14.09 9.48 22.50
C TYR A 132 -12.79 8.88 23.02
N CYS A 133 -11.69 8.98 22.27
CA CYS A 133 -10.38 8.54 22.73
C CYS A 133 -9.96 9.26 24.02
N LEU A 134 -10.17 10.58 24.09
CA LEU A 134 -9.72 11.42 25.21
C LEU A 134 -10.50 11.23 26.51
N MET A 135 -11.70 10.67 26.41
CA MET A 135 -12.45 10.22 27.58
C MET A 135 -11.78 9.02 28.27
N ILE A 136 -11.00 8.24 27.52
CA ILE A 136 -10.32 7.01 27.99
C ILE A 136 -8.83 7.27 28.25
N GLU A 137 -8.15 7.97 27.35
CA GLU A 137 -6.75 8.36 27.51
C GLU A 137 -6.65 9.87 27.48
N ARG A 138 -6.50 10.47 28.66
CA ARG A 138 -6.45 11.94 28.80
C ARG A 138 -5.17 12.57 28.26
N HIS A 139 -4.26 11.78 27.69
CA HIS A 139 -3.02 12.23 27.07
C HIS A 139 -3.24 12.30 25.57
N PRO A 140 -3.37 13.50 24.99
CA PRO A 140 -3.79 13.64 23.61
C PRO A 140 -2.70 13.28 22.60
N ASP A 141 -1.43 13.37 22.99
CA ASP A 141 -0.26 13.15 22.13
C ASP A 141 -0.26 11.77 21.44
N ASN A 142 -0.41 10.67 22.19
CA ASN A 142 -0.38 9.33 21.63
C ASN A 142 -1.63 9.01 20.79
N VAL A 143 -2.83 9.35 21.29
CA VAL A 143 -4.10 9.04 20.60
C VAL A 143 -4.34 9.94 19.39
N ALA A 144 -3.97 11.23 19.45
CA ALA A 144 -4.06 12.13 18.31
C ALA A 144 -3.08 11.69 17.22
N ALA A 145 -1.84 11.30 17.58
CA ALA A 145 -0.89 10.78 16.61
C ALA A 145 -1.41 9.50 15.96
N ALA A 146 -1.90 8.53 16.74
CA ALA A 146 -2.40 7.28 16.20
C ALA A 146 -3.66 7.44 15.34
N LEU A 147 -4.59 8.32 15.75
CA LEU A 147 -5.85 8.54 15.03
C LEU A 147 -5.67 9.41 13.79
N MET A 148 -4.89 10.49 13.88
CA MET A 148 -4.74 11.47 12.79
C MET A 148 -3.60 11.12 11.85
N GLY A 149 -2.59 10.39 12.33
CA GLY A 149 -1.37 10.09 11.59
C GLY A 149 -0.46 11.31 11.45
N GLY A 150 0.80 11.05 11.14
CA GLY A 150 1.86 12.03 10.95
C GLY A 150 2.46 12.49 12.27
N PHE A 151 3.19 13.60 12.19
CA PHE A 151 3.68 14.34 13.35
C PHE A 151 2.62 15.36 13.75
N VAL A 152 2.18 15.33 15.01
CA VAL A 152 1.09 16.17 15.51
C VAL A 152 1.51 16.88 16.80
N ALA A 153 0.99 18.09 16.97
CA ALA A 153 0.92 18.75 18.27
C ALA A 153 -0.55 18.79 18.71
N SER A 154 -0.80 18.50 19.98
CA SER A 154 -2.15 18.40 20.51
C SER A 154 -2.26 18.99 21.91
N TYR A 155 -3.46 19.43 22.29
CA TYR A 155 -3.75 19.94 23.63
C TYR A 155 -5.22 19.71 23.99
N LEU A 156 -5.52 19.73 25.28
CA LEU A 156 -6.89 19.68 25.79
C LEU A 156 -7.43 21.10 25.98
N ARG A 157 -8.67 21.33 25.55
CA ARG A 157 -9.39 22.57 25.89
C ARG A 157 -9.77 22.54 27.37
N GLU A 158 -9.62 23.66 28.06
CA GLU A 158 -10.25 23.85 29.36
C GLU A 158 -11.77 23.80 29.19
N LEU A 159 -12.41 22.77 29.76
CA LEU A 159 -13.85 22.63 29.74
C LEU A 159 -14.46 23.34 30.95
N ASP A 160 -15.59 24.01 30.76
CA ASP A 160 -16.36 24.54 31.88
C ASP A 160 -16.71 23.41 32.87
N PRO A 161 -16.67 23.65 34.19
CA PRO A 161 -16.99 22.63 35.19
C PRO A 161 -18.35 21.94 34.98
N SER A 162 -19.33 22.65 34.40
CA SER A 162 -20.64 22.12 34.02
C SER A 162 -20.57 21.10 32.89
N ALA A 163 -19.64 21.25 31.94
CA ALA A 163 -19.41 20.30 30.85
C ALA A 163 -18.67 19.04 31.31
N MET A 164 -17.96 19.12 32.46
CA MET A 164 -17.33 17.96 33.10
C MET A 164 -18.25 17.26 34.11
N GLN A 165 -19.41 17.84 34.42
CA GLN A 165 -20.34 17.29 35.41
C GLN A 165 -20.94 15.98 34.90
N GLY A 166 -20.64 14.87 35.58
CA GLY A 166 -21.07 13.53 35.17
C GLY A 166 -20.11 12.79 34.24
N VAL A 167 -18.96 13.38 33.89
CA VAL A 167 -17.85 12.70 33.20
C VAL A 167 -16.97 12.00 34.23
N PRO A 168 -16.96 10.65 34.30
CA PRO A 168 -16.13 9.91 35.25
C PRO A 168 -14.64 10.07 34.96
N ALA A 169 -13.79 9.72 35.93
CA ALA A 169 -12.36 9.54 35.68
C ALA A 169 -12.17 8.47 34.59
N SER A 170 -11.16 8.61 33.73
CA SER A 170 -10.98 7.80 32.53
C SER A 170 -10.97 6.29 32.79
N GLU A 171 -10.36 5.85 33.91
CA GLU A 171 -10.34 4.43 34.31
C GLU A 171 -11.73 3.92 34.78
N SER A 172 -12.55 4.80 35.35
CA SER A 172 -13.91 4.45 35.82
C SER A 172 -14.94 4.41 34.68
N LEU A 173 -14.73 5.19 33.61
CA LEU A 173 -15.61 5.23 32.44
C LEU A 173 -15.79 3.87 31.78
N LEU A 174 -14.69 3.13 31.62
CA LEU A 174 -14.73 1.79 31.00
C LEU A 174 -15.45 0.74 31.86
N ASN A 175 -15.56 0.97 33.17
CA ASN A 175 -16.32 0.07 34.06
C ASN A 175 -17.81 0.44 34.09
N ILE A 176 -18.13 1.74 33.92
CA ILE A 176 -19.50 2.26 33.84
C ILE A 176 -20.15 1.93 32.49
N ALA A 177 -19.36 1.78 31.42
CA ALA A 177 -19.86 1.45 30.08
C ALA A 177 -20.71 0.17 30.00
N LEU A 178 -20.62 -0.69 31.01
CA LEU A 178 -21.42 -1.91 31.19
C LEU A 178 -22.76 -1.66 31.91
N SER A 179 -23.05 -0.42 32.31
CA SER A 179 -24.27 0.02 32.99
C SER A 179 -25.01 1.09 32.16
N GLN A 180 -26.34 1.09 32.20
CA GLN A 180 -27.23 1.67 31.17
C GLN A 180 -27.22 3.20 30.97
N GLN A 181 -26.34 3.97 31.63
CA GLN A 181 -26.22 5.43 31.42
C GLN A 181 -24.77 5.83 31.21
N VAL A 182 -24.33 5.76 29.96
CA VAL A 182 -22.99 6.17 29.53
C VAL A 182 -23.04 7.60 29.02
N PRO A 183 -22.28 8.54 29.59
CA PRO A 183 -22.28 9.92 29.13
C PRO A 183 -21.63 10.03 27.75
N GLN A 184 -22.18 10.91 26.91
CA GLN A 184 -21.51 11.34 25.68
C GLN A 184 -20.28 12.19 26.05
N PRO A 185 -19.16 12.08 25.30
CA PRO A 185 -18.05 13.02 25.46
C PRO A 185 -18.54 14.45 25.18
N PRO A 186 -18.06 15.47 25.92
CA PRO A 186 -18.14 16.84 25.45
C PRO A 186 -17.56 16.98 24.03
N VAL A 187 -18.02 17.97 23.27
CA VAL A 187 -17.55 18.18 21.88
C VAL A 187 -16.33 19.09 21.89
N GLY A 188 -15.25 18.67 21.21
CA GLY A 188 -14.02 19.46 21.09
C GLY A 188 -13.23 19.48 22.40
N ILE A 189 -12.98 18.30 22.97
CA ILE A 189 -12.14 18.12 24.17
C ILE A 189 -10.67 18.32 23.79
N GLY A 190 -10.24 17.70 22.71
CA GLY A 190 -8.88 17.79 22.20
C GLY A 190 -8.81 18.56 20.90
N HIS A 191 -7.76 19.34 20.77
CA HIS A 191 -7.39 20.00 19.53
C HIS A 191 -6.02 19.51 19.11
N TYR A 192 -5.79 19.50 17.80
CA TYR A 192 -4.52 19.12 17.23
C TYR A 192 -4.21 19.95 16.00
N VAL A 193 -2.92 19.98 15.66
CA VAL A 193 -2.42 20.44 14.38
C VAL A 193 -1.44 19.41 13.87
N ARG A 194 -1.52 19.10 12.58
CA ARG A 194 -0.49 18.28 11.92
C ARG A 194 0.68 19.19 11.56
N LEU A 195 1.86 18.80 12.00
CA LEU A 195 3.10 19.50 11.74
C LEU A 195 3.80 18.90 10.50
N ASN A 196 4.66 19.71 9.89
CA ASN A 196 5.51 19.24 8.80
C ASN A 196 6.60 18.31 9.33
N TRP A 197 7.03 17.38 8.50
CA TRP A 197 8.11 16.45 8.81
C TRP A 197 8.96 16.23 7.56
N ALA A 198 10.26 16.45 7.70
CA ALA A 198 11.23 16.27 6.63
C ALA A 198 11.37 14.78 6.28
N LYS A 199 11.24 14.44 5.00
CA LYS A 199 11.15 13.05 4.52
C LYS A 199 12.43 12.26 4.76
N GLU A 200 13.55 12.97 4.87
CA GLU A 200 14.88 12.44 5.15
C GLU A 200 15.00 11.90 6.58
N ILE A 201 14.14 12.35 7.50
CA ILE A 201 14.19 11.96 8.92
C ILE A 201 13.46 10.63 9.11
N LYS A 202 14.17 9.64 9.65
CA LYS A 202 13.63 8.36 10.11
C LYS A 202 13.67 8.25 11.64
N CYS A 203 12.75 7.46 12.16
CA CYS A 203 12.64 7.15 13.59
C CYS A 203 13.21 5.75 13.86
N ILE A 204 14.21 5.68 14.72
CA ILE A 204 14.76 4.43 15.23
C ILE A 204 14.23 4.25 16.65
N ALA A 205 13.50 3.17 16.91
CA ALA A 205 13.06 2.81 18.24
C ALA A 205 13.95 1.69 18.79
N ILE A 206 14.68 1.97 19.87
CA ILE A 206 15.44 0.97 20.62
C ILE A 206 14.59 0.55 21.81
N VAL A 207 14.17 -0.71 21.85
CA VAL A 207 13.21 -1.25 22.81
C VAL A 207 13.91 -2.22 23.77
N PRO A 208 14.23 -1.81 25.01
CA PRO A 208 14.70 -2.73 26.04
C PRO A 208 13.61 -3.71 26.46
N GLN A 209 13.98 -4.97 26.74
CA GLN A 209 13.06 -6.02 27.19
C GLN A 209 12.72 -5.92 28.69
N PHE A 210 12.25 -4.76 29.13
CA PHE A 210 11.61 -4.56 30.42
C PHE A 210 10.54 -3.47 30.34
N GLU A 211 9.67 -3.39 31.33
CA GLU A 211 8.53 -2.47 31.33
C GLU A 211 8.68 -1.37 32.38
N VAL A 212 8.16 -0.19 32.05
CA VAL A 212 8.01 0.92 32.99
C VAL A 212 6.55 1.35 32.98
N ALA A 213 5.83 1.09 34.07
CA ALA A 213 4.44 1.50 34.19
C ALA A 213 4.30 3.04 34.07
N THR A 214 3.39 3.50 33.21
CA THR A 214 3.12 4.94 32.97
C THR A 214 2.81 5.69 34.26
N ALA A 215 2.06 5.09 35.18
CA ALA A 215 1.76 5.66 36.49
C ALA A 215 3.03 5.93 37.31
N LYS A 216 3.98 4.99 37.32
CA LYS A 216 5.28 5.14 38.00
C LYS A 216 6.13 6.23 37.33
N ALA A 217 6.13 6.29 36.00
CA ALA A 217 6.83 7.32 35.23
C ALA A 217 6.27 8.73 35.40
N ARG A 218 4.99 8.88 35.78
CA ARG A 218 4.38 10.16 36.18
C ARG A 218 4.64 10.50 37.64
N ALA A 219 4.64 9.51 38.53
CA ALA A 219 4.85 9.72 39.97
C ALA A 219 6.23 10.31 40.32
N VAL A 220 7.23 10.15 39.46
CA VAL A 220 8.57 10.74 39.65
C VAL A 220 8.67 12.21 39.23
N LEU A 221 7.65 12.78 38.59
CA LEU A 221 7.66 14.17 38.15
C LEU A 221 7.39 15.12 39.33
N PRO A 222 8.09 16.25 39.43
CA PRO A 222 7.84 17.20 40.50
C PRO A 222 6.49 17.90 40.31
N SER A 223 5.92 18.37 41.42
CA SER A 223 4.69 19.18 41.40
C SER A 223 4.93 20.62 40.94
N HIS A 224 6.17 21.09 40.97
CA HIS A 224 6.55 22.46 40.62
C HIS A 224 7.87 22.46 39.83
N TYR A 225 8.00 23.40 38.89
CA TYR A 225 9.21 23.58 38.09
C TYR A 225 9.78 24.98 38.27
N GLU A 226 11.09 25.12 38.15
CA GLU A 226 11.71 26.44 38.11
C GLU A 226 11.39 27.16 36.79
N ARG A 227 11.15 28.47 36.87
CA ARG A 227 10.88 29.30 35.70
C ARG A 227 11.93 29.13 34.59
N LYS A 228 13.22 29.02 34.96
CA LYS A 228 14.32 28.88 33.99
C LYS A 228 14.21 27.58 33.18
N ASP A 229 13.68 26.52 33.77
CA ASP A 229 13.58 25.21 33.12
C ASP A 229 12.32 25.13 32.24
N VAL A 230 11.22 25.76 32.66
CA VAL A 230 10.02 25.92 31.83
C VAL A 230 10.31 26.79 30.60
N VAL A 231 10.96 27.94 30.79
CA VAL A 231 11.38 28.82 29.67
C VAL A 231 12.35 28.08 28.75
N PHE A 232 13.30 27.32 29.32
CA PHE A 232 14.19 26.48 28.52
C PHE A 232 13.39 25.54 27.63
N ASN A 233 12.41 24.83 28.18
CA ASN A 233 11.64 23.84 27.44
C ASN A 233 10.75 24.46 26.34
N PHE A 234 10.12 25.61 26.60
CA PHE A 234 9.34 26.33 25.59
C PHE A 234 10.16 26.80 24.40
N GLN A 235 11.39 27.29 24.64
CA GLN A 235 12.30 27.65 23.54
C GLN A 235 12.58 26.45 22.63
N ARG A 236 12.85 25.29 23.22
CA ARG A 236 13.18 24.06 22.47
C ARG A 236 11.97 23.55 21.71
N LEU A 237 10.80 23.49 22.36
CA LEU A 237 9.55 23.08 21.73
C LEU A 237 9.21 23.96 20.51
N ALA A 238 9.29 25.29 20.65
CA ALA A 238 8.98 26.22 19.57
C ALA A 238 9.89 26.00 18.35
N VAL A 239 11.19 25.83 18.58
CA VAL A 239 12.17 25.56 17.52
C VAL A 239 11.97 24.16 16.92
N LEU A 240 11.78 23.14 17.75
CA LEU A 240 11.71 21.73 17.33
C LEU A 240 10.58 21.48 16.32
N THR A 241 9.39 22.03 16.58
CA THR A 241 8.22 21.85 15.69
C THR A 241 8.45 22.38 14.28
N THR A 242 9.31 23.41 14.13
CA THR A 242 9.66 23.98 12.84
C THR A 242 10.87 23.26 12.23
N ALA A 243 11.90 22.99 13.03
CA ALA A 243 13.15 22.36 12.60
C ALA A 243 12.93 20.95 12.01
N LEU A 244 12.04 20.15 12.62
CA LEU A 244 11.71 18.81 12.10
C LEU A 244 10.99 18.83 10.75
N GLY A 245 10.43 19.97 10.34
CA GLY A 245 9.77 20.15 9.05
C GLY A 245 10.64 20.75 7.95
N GLN A 246 11.90 21.10 8.24
CA GLN A 246 12.82 21.73 7.29
C GLN A 246 13.69 20.69 6.57
N SER A 247 13.83 20.86 5.26
CA SER A 247 14.72 20.06 4.40
C SER A 247 15.77 20.96 3.76
N PRO A 248 17.08 20.64 3.86
CA PRO A 248 17.65 19.50 4.58
C PRO A 248 17.56 19.66 6.12
N PRO A 249 17.46 18.57 6.89
CA PRO A 249 17.46 18.63 8.35
C PRO A 249 18.78 19.14 8.93
N ASP A 250 18.71 20.11 9.86
CA ASP A 250 19.88 20.61 10.60
C ASP A 250 20.07 19.82 11.91
N ALA A 251 21.13 19.02 11.95
CA ALA A 251 21.44 18.14 13.08
C ALA A 251 21.76 18.91 14.38
N ASP A 252 22.46 20.04 14.30
CA ASP A 252 22.82 20.83 15.49
C ASP A 252 21.57 21.50 16.06
N LEU A 253 20.74 22.08 15.18
CA LEU A 253 19.48 22.69 15.58
C LEU A 253 18.53 21.68 16.21
N ILE A 254 18.31 20.52 15.56
CA ILE A 254 17.38 19.48 16.04
C ILE A 254 17.88 18.87 17.35
N TYR A 255 19.17 18.54 17.46
CA TYR A 255 19.73 17.94 18.67
C TYR A 255 19.57 18.83 19.90
N ASN A 256 19.86 20.12 19.74
CA ASN A 256 19.68 21.11 20.80
C ASN A 256 18.20 21.39 21.10
N ALA A 257 17.33 21.34 20.07
CA ALA A 257 15.89 21.48 20.21
C ALA A 257 15.20 20.25 20.82
N MET A 258 15.83 19.06 20.80
CA MET A 258 15.28 17.85 21.45
C MET A 258 15.62 17.75 22.94
N GLN A 259 16.39 18.69 23.50
CA GLN A 259 16.73 18.69 24.92
C GLN A 259 15.51 19.00 25.79
N ASP A 260 15.34 18.24 26.87
CA ASP A 260 14.20 18.34 27.78
C ASP A 260 14.64 18.61 29.23
N LYS A 261 13.84 19.41 29.92
CA LYS A 261 13.98 19.67 31.35
C LYS A 261 12.72 19.37 32.17
N ILE A 262 11.64 18.92 31.54
CA ILE A 262 10.35 18.74 32.21
C ILE A 262 10.17 17.29 32.67
N HIS A 263 10.58 16.28 31.90
CA HIS A 263 10.27 14.88 32.26
C HIS A 263 11.47 13.94 32.25
N GLN A 264 12.38 14.04 31.28
CA GLN A 264 13.54 13.16 31.15
C GLN A 264 14.50 13.24 32.35
N PRO A 265 14.83 14.41 32.93
CA PRO A 265 15.75 14.48 34.07
C PRO A 265 15.27 13.68 35.29
N TYR A 266 13.95 13.54 35.44
CA TYR A 266 13.31 12.83 36.54
C TYR A 266 13.12 11.35 36.19
N ARG A 267 12.72 11.04 34.95
CA ARG A 267 12.49 9.68 34.45
C ARG A 267 13.77 8.85 34.24
N LYS A 268 14.93 9.48 34.04
CA LYS A 268 16.21 8.77 33.87
C LYS A 268 16.60 7.87 35.04
N THR A 269 16.02 8.09 36.22
CA THR A 269 16.22 7.23 37.40
C THR A 269 15.53 5.87 37.27
N LEU A 270 14.55 5.74 36.38
CA LEU A 270 13.76 4.53 36.18
C LEU A 270 14.35 3.60 35.12
N ILE A 271 15.29 4.08 34.32
CA ILE A 271 15.79 3.40 33.11
C ILE A 271 17.31 3.32 33.21
N PRO A 272 17.86 2.15 33.56
CA PRO A 272 19.31 1.92 33.59
C PRO A 272 19.95 2.25 32.24
N GLY A 273 21.09 2.93 32.24
CA GLY A 273 21.79 3.32 31.02
C GLY A 273 21.25 4.54 30.28
N LEU A 274 20.02 5.03 30.56
CA LEU A 274 19.47 6.22 29.88
C LEU A 274 20.37 7.46 29.99
N PRO A 275 20.95 7.81 31.16
CA PRO A 275 21.85 8.97 31.25
C PRO A 275 23.08 8.87 30.34
N GLU A 276 23.63 7.66 30.18
CA GLU A 276 24.79 7.43 29.31
C GLU A 276 24.38 7.47 27.84
N VAL A 277 23.24 6.88 27.48
CA VAL A 277 22.68 6.95 26.10
C VAL A 277 22.51 8.41 25.66
N LEU A 278 21.85 9.24 26.48
CA LEU A 278 21.57 10.63 26.14
C LEU A 278 22.82 11.53 26.08
N SER A 279 23.91 11.16 26.78
CA SER A 279 25.15 11.97 26.84
C SER A 279 26.24 11.48 25.90
N CYS A 280 26.31 10.18 25.59
CA CYS A 280 27.33 9.60 24.73
C CYS A 280 26.93 9.61 23.26
N ILE A 281 25.63 9.51 22.95
CA ILE A 281 25.13 9.40 21.58
C ILE A 281 24.75 10.80 21.09
N THR A 282 25.72 11.48 20.49
CA THR A 282 25.60 12.86 20.00
C THR A 282 25.85 12.92 18.48
N PRO A 283 25.32 13.94 17.76
CA PRO A 283 25.57 14.12 16.34
C PRO A 283 27.07 14.23 15.99
N GLU A 284 27.88 14.79 16.90
CA GLU A 284 29.33 14.90 16.75
C GLU A 284 30.02 13.53 16.68
N LYS A 285 29.51 12.54 17.42
CA LYS A 285 30.10 11.19 17.51
C LYS A 285 29.45 10.19 16.56
N HIS A 286 28.22 10.46 16.12
CA HIS A 286 27.44 9.56 15.29
C HIS A 286 26.89 10.30 14.08
N ASP A 287 27.57 10.12 12.95
CA ASP A 287 27.17 10.69 11.66
C ASP A 287 25.76 10.24 11.28
N GLY A 288 24.92 11.19 10.87
CA GLY A 288 23.51 10.97 10.51
C GLY A 288 22.52 11.08 11.67
N LEU A 289 22.96 11.15 12.93
CA LEU A 289 22.06 11.38 14.07
C LEU A 289 21.60 12.84 14.12
N LEU A 290 20.30 13.05 14.26
CA LEU A 290 19.69 14.37 14.48
C LEU A 290 19.31 14.60 15.95
N GLY A 291 18.88 13.55 16.65
CA GLY A 291 18.60 13.66 18.07
C GLY A 291 18.13 12.36 18.70
N ILE A 292 18.17 12.32 20.03
CA ILE A 292 17.85 11.13 20.82
C ILE A 292 17.11 11.52 22.09
N CYS A 293 16.01 10.85 22.37
CA CYS A 293 15.16 11.14 23.51
C CYS A 293 14.44 9.88 24.02
N LEU A 294 13.77 10.02 25.16
CA LEU A 294 12.86 9.00 25.68
C LEU A 294 11.58 8.97 24.83
N SER A 295 11.14 7.77 24.44
CA SER A 295 9.86 7.57 23.75
C SER A 295 8.72 7.52 24.76
N GLY A 296 7.88 8.56 24.80
CA GLY A 296 6.78 8.64 25.76
C GLY A 296 7.28 8.57 27.21
N ALA A 297 6.80 7.58 27.96
CA ALA A 297 7.21 7.32 29.35
C ALA A 297 8.42 6.36 29.47
N GLY A 298 8.87 5.76 28.37
CA GLY A 298 9.93 4.74 28.36
C GLY A 298 9.47 3.29 28.55
N PRO A 299 10.41 2.33 28.56
CA PRO A 299 11.86 2.54 28.50
C PRO A 299 12.43 2.64 27.07
N THR A 300 11.59 2.58 26.02
CA THR A 300 12.04 2.75 24.64
C THR A 300 12.74 4.10 24.44
N ILE A 301 13.85 4.06 23.69
CA ILE A 301 14.58 5.23 23.23
C ILE A 301 14.22 5.50 21.78
N LEU A 302 13.91 6.75 21.48
CA LEU A 302 13.68 7.25 20.14
C LEU A 302 14.93 7.99 19.68
N ALA A 303 15.51 7.58 18.55
CA ALA A 303 16.53 8.34 17.85
C ALA A 303 16.00 8.78 16.48
N LEU A 304 16.23 10.04 16.14
CA LEU A 304 15.94 10.62 14.83
C LEU A 304 17.24 10.68 14.04
N ALA A 305 17.24 10.18 12.80
CA ALA A 305 18.44 10.12 11.98
C ALA A 305 18.12 10.19 10.48
N THR A 306 19.12 10.53 9.67
CA THR A 306 19.03 10.56 8.19
C THR A 306 19.79 9.41 7.52
N LYS A 307 20.79 8.83 8.20
CA LYS A 307 21.61 7.70 7.75
C LYS A 307 22.21 6.94 8.95
N ASN A 308 22.94 5.86 8.69
CA ASN A 308 23.64 5.04 9.69
C ASN A 308 22.74 4.47 10.80
N PHE A 309 21.50 4.10 10.44
CA PHE A 309 20.47 3.69 11.40
C PHE A 309 20.86 2.47 12.25
N ASP A 310 21.60 1.50 11.68
CA ASP A 310 22.04 0.30 12.39
C ASP A 310 23.15 0.60 13.40
N ASP A 311 24.11 1.44 13.04
CA ASP A 311 25.22 1.81 13.92
C ASP A 311 24.75 2.66 15.10
N ILE A 312 23.83 3.60 14.87
CA ILE A 312 23.21 4.41 15.93
C ILE A 312 22.45 3.50 16.90
N ALA A 313 21.63 2.57 16.38
CA ALA A 313 20.89 1.63 17.22
C ALA A 313 21.83 0.73 18.02
N LYS A 314 22.89 0.20 17.38
CA LYS A 314 23.88 -0.66 18.02
C LYS A 314 24.62 0.07 19.13
N ALA A 315 25.02 1.32 18.92
CA ALA A 315 25.66 2.13 19.96
C ALA A 315 24.76 2.29 21.20
N ALA A 316 23.47 2.54 21.02
CA ALA A 316 22.51 2.62 22.12
C ALA A 316 22.34 1.26 22.84
N ILE A 317 22.22 0.18 22.08
CA ILE A 317 22.09 -1.18 22.62
C ILE A 317 23.34 -1.56 23.43
N ASP A 318 24.53 -1.23 22.93
CA ASP A 318 25.79 -1.54 23.62
C ASP A 318 25.94 -0.77 24.94
N VAL A 319 25.37 0.44 25.04
CA VAL A 319 25.27 1.15 26.33
C VAL A 319 24.32 0.42 27.27
N PHE A 320 23.13 0.00 26.83
CA PHE A 320 22.21 -0.76 27.70
C PHE A 320 22.83 -2.06 28.22
N LYS A 321 23.55 -2.79 27.36
CA LYS A 321 24.26 -4.03 27.74
C LYS A 321 25.29 -3.84 28.86
N LYS A 322 25.90 -2.65 28.96
CA LYS A 322 26.85 -2.35 30.06
C LYS A 322 26.15 -2.17 31.41
N HIS A 323 24.89 -1.74 31.40
CA HIS A 323 24.11 -1.47 32.61
C HIS A 323 23.21 -2.65 33.03
N GLY A 324 23.21 -3.73 32.24
CA GLY A 324 22.59 -5.02 32.55
C GLY A 324 22.45 -5.90 31.29
N ASP A 325 22.19 -7.19 31.46
CA ASP A 325 21.91 -8.14 30.37
C ASP A 325 20.50 -7.91 29.78
N PHE A 326 20.20 -6.68 29.38
CA PHE A 326 18.94 -6.33 28.74
C PHE A 326 19.00 -6.74 27.27
N GLU A 327 18.18 -7.70 26.88
CA GLU A 327 17.86 -7.89 25.47
C GLU A 327 17.20 -6.61 24.95
N CYS A 328 17.64 -6.14 23.78
CA CYS A 328 17.11 -4.95 23.15
C CYS A 328 16.72 -5.27 21.71
N GLN A 329 15.54 -4.83 21.29
CA GLN A 329 15.07 -4.96 19.93
C GLN A 329 15.16 -3.61 19.22
N LYS A 330 15.78 -3.59 18.03
CA LYS A 330 15.65 -2.46 17.10
C LYS A 330 14.32 -2.60 16.35
N CYS A 331 13.53 -1.54 16.36
CA CYS A 331 12.45 -1.33 15.41
C CYS A 331 12.82 -0.11 14.55
N ASP A 332 12.62 -0.20 13.23
CA ASP A 332 12.77 0.93 12.29
C ASP A 332 11.41 1.41 11.78
N PRO A 333 10.51 1.90 12.67
CA PRO A 333 9.18 2.27 12.24
C PRO A 333 9.25 3.67 11.63
N HIS A 334 8.89 3.78 10.36
CA HIS A 334 8.91 5.05 9.64
C HIS A 334 7.68 5.89 10.01
N PRO A 335 7.78 7.22 10.03
CA PRO A 335 6.63 8.10 10.18
C PRO A 335 5.53 7.76 9.17
N ILE A 336 4.33 7.49 9.65
CA ILE A 336 3.17 7.29 8.78
C ILE A 336 2.39 8.59 8.71
N TYR A 337 2.03 9.06 7.52
CA TYR A 337 1.14 10.22 7.35
C TYR A 337 -0.33 9.83 7.12
N LYS A 338 -0.60 8.53 7.06
CA LYS A 338 -1.95 7.98 7.01
C LYS A 338 -2.51 7.83 8.44
N PRO A 339 -3.74 8.30 8.70
CA PRO A 339 -4.43 8.09 9.97
C PRO A 339 -4.70 6.60 10.23
N GLY A 340 -5.11 6.25 11.45
CA GLY A 340 -5.76 4.97 11.69
C GLY A 340 -6.93 4.77 10.72
N THR A 341 -6.98 3.63 10.06
CA THR A 341 -8.00 3.32 9.04
C THR A 341 -8.80 2.10 9.44
N PHE A 342 -10.02 2.01 8.92
CA PHE A 342 -10.69 0.74 8.76
C PHE A 342 -10.98 0.57 7.28
N GLU A 343 -10.60 -0.58 6.75
CA GLU A 343 -10.86 -0.96 5.38
C GLU A 343 -11.93 -2.05 5.46
N TYR A 344 -13.07 -1.81 4.80
CA TYR A 344 -13.98 -2.90 4.55
C TYR A 344 -13.21 -3.92 3.74
N ASN A 345 -13.18 -5.15 4.23
CA ASN A 345 -12.79 -6.22 3.37
C ASN A 345 -13.95 -6.28 2.38
N ASP A 346 -13.70 -5.89 1.13
CA ASP A 346 -14.65 -6.14 0.06
C ASP A 346 -14.75 -7.66 -0.05
N SER A 347 -15.64 -8.20 0.79
CA SER A 347 -15.83 -9.63 1.01
C SER A 347 -16.31 -10.31 -0.27
N CYS A 348 -16.59 -9.49 -1.29
CA CYS A 348 -16.63 -9.81 -2.68
C CYS A 348 -15.19 -10.02 -3.21
N ASP A 349 -14.38 -10.80 -2.49
CA ASP A 349 -12.96 -11.14 -2.76
C ASP A 349 -12.84 -12.07 -3.99
N ASN A 350 -13.76 -11.87 -4.92
CA ASN A 350 -13.99 -12.58 -6.15
C ASN A 350 -14.18 -11.52 -7.23
N VAL A 351 -13.40 -11.66 -8.30
CA VAL A 351 -13.38 -10.75 -9.45
C VAL A 351 -14.78 -10.41 -9.99
N TYR A 352 -15.77 -11.30 -9.84
CA TYR A 352 -17.15 -11.13 -10.33
C TYR A 352 -18.05 -10.23 -9.49
N LEU A 353 -17.69 -9.95 -8.24
CA LEU A 353 -18.58 -9.35 -7.24
C LEU A 353 -18.11 -7.93 -6.87
N PHE A 354 -19.07 -7.09 -6.46
CA PHE A 354 -18.84 -5.79 -5.85
C PHE A 354 -19.73 -5.65 -4.61
N CYS A 355 -19.28 -4.88 -3.63
CA CYS A 355 -20.09 -4.57 -2.45
C CYS A 355 -21.11 -3.49 -2.79
N ASP A 356 -22.40 -3.80 -2.66
CA ASP A 356 -23.47 -2.80 -2.74
C ASP A 356 -23.66 -2.13 -1.37
N PRO A 357 -23.29 -0.85 -1.22
CA PRO A 357 -23.37 -0.15 0.07
C PRO A 357 -24.82 0.12 0.52
N SER A 358 -25.79 0.06 -0.39
CA SER A 358 -27.21 0.29 -0.05
C SER A 358 -27.87 -0.92 0.60
N THR A 359 -27.46 -2.12 0.19
CA THR A 359 -27.99 -3.39 0.69
C THR A 359 -27.03 -4.14 1.60
N ASN A 360 -25.75 -3.73 1.66
CA ASN A 360 -24.66 -4.43 2.33
C ASN A 360 -24.55 -5.90 1.86
N THR A 361 -24.69 -6.15 0.55
CA THR A 361 -24.58 -7.48 -0.07
C THR A 361 -23.60 -7.48 -1.22
N CYS A 362 -22.91 -8.61 -1.42
CA CYS A 362 -22.12 -8.82 -2.64
C CYS A 362 -23.02 -9.07 -3.83
N ASN A 363 -23.02 -8.13 -4.77
CA ASN A 363 -23.75 -8.22 -6.02
C ASN A 363 -22.76 -8.44 -7.15
N TYR A 364 -23.24 -9.04 -8.24
CA TYR A 364 -22.38 -9.24 -9.40
C TYR A 364 -22.16 -7.94 -10.15
N LYS A 365 -20.92 -7.69 -10.59
CA LYS A 365 -20.57 -6.55 -11.45
C LYS A 365 -21.43 -6.57 -12.72
N GLY A 366 -22.05 -5.44 -13.01
CA GLY A 366 -22.96 -5.26 -14.14
C GLY A 366 -22.38 -4.42 -15.28
N CYS A 367 -21.31 -3.65 -15.02
CA CYS A 367 -20.60 -2.90 -16.06
C CYS A 367 -19.08 -2.93 -15.87
N SER A 368 -18.34 -2.61 -16.93
CA SER A 368 -16.87 -2.52 -16.90
C SER A 368 -16.38 -1.28 -17.65
N ASN A 369 -15.31 -0.67 -17.14
CA ASN A 369 -14.55 0.39 -17.82
C ASN A 369 -13.44 -0.17 -18.73
N SER A 370 -13.18 -1.47 -18.67
CA SER A 370 -12.14 -2.16 -19.43
C SER A 370 -12.70 -3.37 -20.16
N ASP A 371 -12.14 -3.67 -21.32
CA ASP A 371 -12.46 -4.89 -22.08
C ASP A 371 -11.74 -6.12 -21.50
N TYR A 372 -10.85 -5.91 -20.52
CA TYR A 372 -10.13 -6.94 -19.80
C TYR A 372 -10.20 -6.73 -18.30
N ILE A 373 -10.59 -7.79 -17.57
CA ILE A 373 -10.52 -7.84 -16.11
C ILE A 373 -9.62 -9.03 -15.75
N LYS A 374 -8.55 -8.75 -15.00
CA LYS A 374 -7.59 -9.77 -14.57
C LYS A 374 -8.31 -10.88 -13.80
N ASP A 375 -7.97 -12.13 -14.09
CA ASP A 375 -8.52 -13.34 -13.45
C ASP A 375 -10.03 -13.60 -13.69
N TRP A 376 -10.64 -12.92 -14.68
CA TRP A 376 -12.03 -13.16 -15.08
C TRP A 376 -12.18 -14.39 -16.00
N ASP A 377 -12.93 -15.41 -15.56
CA ASP A 377 -13.25 -16.58 -16.38
C ASP A 377 -14.56 -16.35 -17.17
N THR A 378 -14.42 -16.15 -18.48
CA THR A 378 -15.54 -15.98 -19.41
C THR A 378 -16.45 -17.19 -19.52
N LYS A 379 -15.98 -18.39 -19.12
CA LYS A 379 -16.80 -19.61 -19.10
C LYS A 379 -17.78 -19.63 -17.93
N LEU A 380 -17.39 -19.02 -16.81
CA LEU A 380 -18.24 -18.91 -15.62
C LEU A 380 -19.21 -17.74 -15.77
N ARG A 381 -18.74 -16.60 -16.29
CA ARG A 381 -19.58 -15.42 -16.44
C ARG A 381 -19.12 -14.55 -17.63
N PRO A 382 -20.04 -14.06 -18.47
CA PRO A 382 -19.67 -13.10 -19.50
C PRO A 382 -19.06 -11.84 -18.88
N ILE A 383 -18.11 -11.21 -19.59
CA ILE A 383 -17.53 -9.93 -19.18
C ILE A 383 -18.67 -8.89 -19.09
N PRO A 384 -18.71 -8.03 -18.05
CA PRO A 384 -19.75 -7.03 -17.90
C PRO A 384 -19.75 -6.06 -19.09
N VAL A 385 -20.95 -5.61 -19.47
CA VAL A 385 -21.11 -4.75 -20.65
C VAL A 385 -20.44 -3.41 -20.41
N ARG A 386 -19.70 -2.93 -21.40
CA ARG A 386 -19.15 -1.58 -21.41
C ARG A 386 -20.28 -0.58 -21.68
N CYS A 387 -20.32 0.48 -20.90
CA CYS A 387 -21.36 1.50 -21.05
C CYS A 387 -21.24 2.21 -22.41
N ASN A 388 -22.38 2.65 -22.93
CA ASN A 388 -22.47 3.32 -24.23
C ASN A 388 -22.17 4.82 -24.09
N SER A 389 -22.20 5.56 -25.21
CA SER A 389 -21.94 7.02 -25.20
C SER A 389 -22.95 7.88 -24.43
N SER A 390 -23.99 7.28 -23.83
CA SER A 390 -25.00 7.96 -23.01
C SER A 390 -25.00 7.51 -21.54
N SER A 391 -24.03 6.67 -21.15
CA SER A 391 -23.93 6.15 -19.78
C SER A 391 -22.47 5.91 -19.37
N TYR A 392 -22.21 5.90 -18.07
CA TYR A 392 -20.89 5.61 -17.50
C TYR A 392 -20.97 4.43 -16.52
N CYS A 393 -19.84 3.78 -16.28
CA CYS A 393 -19.75 2.74 -15.25
C CYS A 393 -19.16 3.35 -13.97
N PRO A 394 -19.88 3.30 -12.84
CA PRO A 394 -19.35 3.76 -11.55
C PRO A 394 -18.19 2.87 -11.09
N ASP A 395 -17.34 3.39 -10.19
CA ASP A 395 -16.14 2.70 -9.68
C ASP A 395 -16.42 1.34 -9.03
N ASN A 396 -17.62 1.17 -8.45
CA ASN A 396 -18.05 -0.10 -7.88
C ASN A 396 -18.51 -1.14 -8.93
N ASN A 397 -18.46 -0.82 -10.23
CA ASN A 397 -18.86 -1.69 -11.34
C ASN A 397 -20.31 -2.21 -11.26
N SER A 398 -21.20 -1.50 -10.58
CA SER A 398 -22.56 -1.96 -10.31
C SER A 398 -23.42 -2.10 -11.56
N LYS A 399 -23.73 -0.99 -12.25
CA LYS A 399 -24.47 -0.94 -13.52
C LYS A 399 -24.17 0.37 -14.23
N CYS A 400 -24.40 0.41 -15.55
CA CYS A 400 -24.30 1.66 -16.29
C CYS A 400 -25.33 2.67 -15.79
N LEU A 401 -24.85 3.86 -15.43
CA LEU A 401 -25.64 5.00 -14.97
C LEU A 401 -25.70 6.07 -16.07
N PRO A 402 -26.80 6.85 -16.18
CA PRO A 402 -26.89 7.92 -17.16
C PRO A 402 -25.82 8.98 -16.90
N LEU A 403 -25.29 9.57 -17.98
CA LEU A 403 -24.34 10.68 -17.86
C LEU A 403 -24.95 11.88 -17.12
N LEU A 404 -24.10 12.58 -16.37
CA LEU A 404 -24.43 13.73 -15.57
C LEU A 404 -24.56 15.00 -16.44
N PRO A 405 -25.59 15.84 -16.25
CA PRO A 405 -25.71 17.08 -17.00
C PRO A 405 -24.62 18.08 -16.61
N VAL A 406 -24.37 19.06 -17.48
CA VAL A 406 -23.48 20.19 -17.19
C VAL A 406 -23.93 20.90 -15.91
N GLY A 407 -22.99 21.18 -15.00
CA GLY A 407 -23.25 21.75 -13.68
C GLY A 407 -23.60 20.74 -12.58
N ALA A 408 -23.80 19.46 -12.91
CA ALA A 408 -23.93 18.42 -11.90
C ALA A 408 -22.59 18.04 -11.28
N GLN A 409 -22.66 17.44 -10.08
CA GLN A 409 -21.49 17.00 -9.34
C GLN A 409 -20.98 15.66 -9.88
N CYS A 410 -19.72 15.63 -10.33
CA CYS A 410 -19.01 14.45 -10.81
C CYS A 410 -17.85 14.08 -9.87
N ASP A 411 -17.39 12.84 -9.95
CA ASP A 411 -16.21 12.40 -9.18
C ASP A 411 -14.91 12.99 -9.75
N LEU A 412 -13.92 13.22 -8.88
CA LEU A 412 -12.68 13.91 -9.25
C LEU A 412 -11.99 13.21 -10.44
N GLN A 413 -11.70 13.99 -11.48
CA GLN A 413 -11.04 13.55 -12.73
C GLN A 413 -11.83 12.48 -13.53
N ARG A 414 -13.13 12.29 -13.28
CA ARG A 414 -14.00 11.36 -14.01
C ARG A 414 -14.77 12.06 -15.13
N ASP A 415 -14.06 12.40 -16.21
CA ASP A 415 -14.65 13.07 -17.38
C ASP A 415 -15.73 12.23 -18.07
N ASP A 416 -15.63 10.90 -17.95
CA ASP A 416 -16.56 9.93 -18.54
C ASP A 416 -17.94 9.95 -17.90
N GLU A 417 -18.11 10.59 -16.74
CA GLU A 417 -19.40 10.75 -16.07
C GLU A 417 -20.24 11.87 -16.69
N CYS A 418 -19.60 12.84 -17.35
CA CYS A 418 -20.26 14.06 -17.81
C CYS A 418 -20.86 13.92 -19.21
N SER A 419 -22.07 14.46 -19.39
CA SER A 419 -22.76 14.50 -20.69
C SER A 419 -22.32 15.69 -21.53
N GLY A 420 -22.20 15.46 -22.84
CA GLY A 420 -21.92 16.49 -23.84
C GLY A 420 -20.69 16.21 -24.69
N SER A 421 -20.60 16.87 -25.85
CA SER A 421 -19.43 16.78 -26.72
C SER A 421 -18.25 17.51 -26.06
N ASN A 422 -17.16 16.80 -25.79
CA ASN A 422 -16.01 17.29 -25.03
C ASN A 422 -16.36 17.72 -23.59
N ALA A 423 -17.19 16.93 -22.91
CA ALA A 423 -17.42 17.13 -21.49
C ALA A 423 -16.14 16.90 -20.68
N ILE A 424 -16.01 17.62 -19.56
CA ILE A 424 -14.85 17.55 -18.67
C ILE A 424 -15.32 17.74 -17.22
N CYS A 425 -14.85 16.90 -16.30
CA CYS A 425 -15.10 17.07 -14.89
C CYS A 425 -13.98 17.93 -14.30
N LEU A 426 -14.32 19.10 -13.75
CA LEU A 426 -13.38 20.02 -13.13
C LEU A 426 -13.89 20.42 -11.75
N ASN A 427 -13.06 20.23 -10.73
CA ASN A 427 -13.35 20.54 -9.33
C ASN A 427 -14.70 19.94 -8.90
N THR A 428 -14.90 18.66 -9.19
CA THR A 428 -16.14 17.89 -8.95
C THR A 428 -17.39 18.42 -9.65
N THR A 429 -17.26 19.24 -10.69
CA THR A 429 -18.40 19.78 -11.46
C THR A 429 -18.24 19.48 -12.95
N CYS A 430 -19.32 19.04 -13.61
CA CYS A 430 -19.32 18.79 -15.05
C CYS A 430 -19.36 20.10 -15.85
N PHE A 431 -18.41 20.27 -16.76
CA PHE A 431 -18.33 21.37 -17.72
C PHE A 431 -18.28 20.86 -19.16
N ILE A 432 -18.52 21.75 -20.11
CA ILE A 432 -18.19 21.54 -21.53
C ILE A 432 -16.91 22.30 -21.83
N LYS A 433 -15.95 21.62 -22.46
CA LYS A 433 -14.72 22.25 -22.94
C LYS A 433 -15.05 23.21 -24.09
N GLY A 434 -14.61 24.45 -23.98
CA GLY A 434 -14.88 25.53 -24.94
C GLY A 434 -15.67 26.71 -24.36
N ALA A 435 -15.57 26.99 -23.06
CA ALA A 435 -16.09 28.23 -22.49
C ALA A 435 -15.42 29.45 -23.15
N PRO A 436 -16.19 30.40 -23.71
CA PRO A 436 -15.64 31.55 -24.41
C PRO A 436 -15.01 32.54 -23.42
N LEU A 437 -14.26 33.52 -23.94
CA LEU A 437 -13.74 34.64 -23.14
C LEU A 437 -14.85 35.31 -22.32
N GLY A 438 -14.65 35.46 -21.02
CA GLY A 438 -15.65 35.98 -20.07
C GLY A 438 -16.71 34.97 -19.63
N GLY A 439 -16.68 33.73 -20.15
CA GLY A 439 -17.56 32.64 -19.76
C GLY A 439 -17.16 32.01 -18.42
N ASN A 440 -18.11 31.30 -17.81
CA ASN A 440 -17.88 30.56 -16.56
C ASN A 440 -16.96 29.35 -16.81
N CYS A 441 -15.98 29.17 -15.93
CA CYS A 441 -15.02 28.09 -16.05
C CYS A 441 -14.72 27.38 -14.73
N GLY A 442 -14.31 26.12 -14.86
CA GLY A 442 -13.67 25.34 -13.82
C GLY A 442 -12.18 25.15 -14.12
N ALA A 443 -11.40 24.87 -13.08
CA ALA A 443 -10.01 24.45 -13.23
C ALA A 443 -9.63 23.44 -12.14
N ASP A 444 -8.90 22.41 -12.55
CA ASP A 444 -8.26 21.43 -11.65
C ASP A 444 -6.75 21.53 -11.77
N THR A 445 -6.07 21.59 -10.62
CA THR A 445 -4.61 21.68 -10.55
C THR A 445 -4.05 20.38 -10.01
N THR A 446 -3.19 19.72 -10.78
CA THR A 446 -2.47 18.50 -10.38
C THR A 446 -0.97 18.75 -10.45
N VAL A 447 -0.27 18.55 -9.34
CA VAL A 447 1.19 18.71 -9.26
C VAL A 447 1.85 17.33 -9.35
N TYR A 448 2.63 17.13 -10.40
CA TYR A 448 3.46 15.95 -10.60
C TYR A 448 4.87 16.24 -10.10
N TYR A 449 5.44 15.25 -9.39
CA TYR A 449 6.84 15.28 -9.01
C TYR A 449 7.52 14.12 -9.74
N SER A 450 8.46 14.43 -10.62
CA SER A 450 9.34 13.47 -11.27
C SER A 450 10.77 13.67 -10.79
N GLN A 451 11.62 12.67 -11.01
CA GLN A 451 13.06 12.79 -10.82
C GLN A 451 13.73 12.65 -12.19
N ASP A 452 14.69 13.51 -12.48
CA ASP A 452 15.54 13.32 -13.65
C ASP A 452 16.60 12.24 -13.43
N ALA A 453 17.42 12.01 -14.45
CA ALA A 453 18.49 11.00 -14.40
C ALA A 453 19.57 11.29 -13.33
N ASP A 454 19.64 12.54 -12.85
CA ASP A 454 20.56 13.00 -11.82
C ASP A 454 19.88 13.11 -10.45
N GLU A 455 18.70 12.48 -10.28
CA GLU A 455 17.87 12.44 -9.07
C GLU A 455 17.32 13.82 -8.61
N ASN A 456 17.41 14.85 -9.45
CA ASN A 456 16.83 16.16 -9.12
C ASN A 456 15.31 16.09 -9.25
N LEU A 457 14.63 16.65 -8.25
CA LEU A 457 13.17 16.63 -8.18
C LEU A 457 12.60 17.72 -9.10
N ILE A 458 11.96 17.30 -10.18
CA ILE A 458 11.26 18.17 -11.13
C ILE A 458 9.78 18.22 -10.73
N GLN A 459 9.31 19.42 -10.36
CA GLN A 459 7.90 19.67 -10.13
C GLN A 459 7.25 20.19 -11.42
N GLN A 460 6.19 19.52 -11.87
CA GLN A 460 5.38 19.95 -13.01
C GLN A 460 3.92 20.12 -12.57
N THR A 461 3.41 21.35 -12.66
CA THR A 461 2.01 21.65 -12.35
C THR A 461 1.18 21.59 -13.63
N ILE A 462 0.29 20.61 -13.74
CA ILE A 462 -0.64 20.47 -14.86
C ILE A 462 -2.01 21.00 -14.43
N ILE A 463 -2.54 21.94 -15.20
CA ILE A 463 -3.88 22.50 -14.99
C ILE A 463 -4.79 22.11 -16.14
N ARG A 464 -5.94 21.56 -15.79
CA ARG A 464 -7.02 21.25 -16.72
C ARG A 464 -8.07 22.33 -16.54
N ASP A 465 -8.49 22.97 -17.64
CA ASP A 465 -9.60 23.93 -17.67
C ASP A 465 -10.55 23.62 -18.82
N ASN A 466 -11.74 24.24 -18.79
CA ASN A 466 -12.72 24.15 -19.86
C ASN A 466 -12.73 25.38 -20.78
N CYS A 467 -11.73 26.26 -20.73
CA CYS A 467 -11.68 27.48 -21.55
C CYS A 467 -11.26 27.18 -23.00
N THR A 468 -11.65 28.05 -23.93
CA THR A 468 -11.21 28.00 -25.34
C THR A 468 -9.69 28.19 -25.48
N ASP A 469 -9.11 27.69 -26.57
CA ASP A 469 -7.69 27.91 -26.85
C ASP A 469 -7.37 29.40 -26.93
N GLY A 470 -6.24 29.80 -26.33
CA GLY A 470 -5.85 31.20 -26.17
C GLY A 470 -6.47 31.92 -24.96
N THR A 471 -7.25 31.20 -24.14
CA THR A 471 -7.77 31.67 -22.85
C THR A 471 -7.47 30.65 -21.75
N TYR A 472 -7.50 31.09 -20.48
CA TYR A 472 -7.33 30.25 -19.31
C TYR A 472 -8.32 30.62 -18.21
N CYS A 473 -8.58 29.69 -17.29
CA CYS A 473 -9.51 29.92 -16.19
C CYS A 473 -8.85 30.67 -15.03
N LEU A 474 -9.39 31.84 -14.65
CA LEU A 474 -8.98 32.60 -13.48
C LEU A 474 -10.20 33.03 -12.68
N ASN A 475 -10.27 32.66 -11.40
CA ASN A 475 -11.42 32.98 -10.52
C ASN A 475 -12.78 32.61 -11.14
N SER A 476 -12.87 31.41 -11.74
CA SER A 476 -14.05 30.89 -12.43
C SER A 476 -14.51 31.68 -13.65
N VAL A 477 -13.65 32.53 -14.24
CA VAL A 477 -13.92 33.23 -15.50
C VAL A 477 -12.78 32.99 -16.50
N CYS A 478 -13.11 32.67 -17.75
CA CYS A 478 -12.10 32.57 -18.80
C CYS A 478 -11.53 33.94 -19.15
N VAL A 479 -10.22 34.09 -19.03
CA VAL A 479 -9.46 35.32 -19.34
C VAL A 479 -8.43 35.04 -20.44
N MET A 480 -7.95 36.08 -21.11
CA MET A 480 -6.96 35.96 -22.18
C MET A 480 -5.62 35.40 -21.67
N SER A 481 -5.07 34.41 -22.37
CA SER A 481 -3.71 33.94 -22.13
C SER A 481 -2.68 35.03 -22.47
N LYS A 482 -1.56 35.02 -21.75
CA LYS A 482 -0.50 36.02 -21.78
C LYS A 482 0.45 35.78 -22.97
N PRO A 483 0.95 36.84 -23.62
CA PRO A 483 1.92 36.73 -24.71
C PRO A 483 3.30 36.29 -24.21
N LEU A 484 4.17 35.90 -25.14
CA LEU A 484 5.58 35.60 -24.89
C LEU A 484 6.24 36.71 -24.07
N ASN A 485 7.17 36.33 -23.19
CA ASN A 485 7.88 37.20 -22.25
C ASN A 485 7.03 37.83 -21.12
N SER A 486 5.77 37.43 -20.97
CA SER A 486 4.95 37.86 -19.83
C SER A 486 5.22 37.01 -18.59
N PRO A 487 5.08 37.56 -17.37
CA PRO A 487 5.20 36.79 -16.15
C PRO A 487 4.05 35.78 -16.04
N CYS A 488 4.37 34.53 -15.73
CA CYS A 488 3.43 33.43 -15.56
C CYS A 488 3.82 32.59 -14.36
N ASP A 489 2.82 31.99 -13.74
CA ASP A 489 3.03 31.01 -12.67
C ASP A 489 2.86 29.56 -13.19
N GLN A 490 2.27 29.40 -14.38
CA GLN A 490 1.84 28.11 -14.92
C GLN A 490 1.72 28.12 -16.44
N ASP A 491 1.90 26.95 -17.07
CA ASP A 491 1.92 26.77 -18.53
C ASP A 491 0.67 27.30 -19.23
N ARG A 492 -0.51 27.06 -18.64
CA ARG A 492 -1.81 27.40 -19.23
C ARG A 492 -2.07 28.90 -19.29
N GLU A 493 -1.35 29.70 -18.50
CA GLU A 493 -1.43 31.17 -18.59
C GLU A 493 -0.81 31.70 -19.88
N CYS A 494 0.06 30.94 -20.54
CA CYS A 494 0.82 31.41 -21.70
C CYS A 494 0.13 31.04 -23.01
N LEU A 495 0.13 31.95 -23.99
CA LEU A 495 -0.34 31.66 -25.36
C LEU A 495 0.48 30.55 -26.02
N SER A 496 1.75 30.41 -25.64
CA SER A 496 2.62 29.32 -26.07
C SER A 496 2.32 27.99 -25.39
N GLY A 497 1.51 27.98 -24.33
CA GLY A 497 1.27 26.81 -23.48
C GLY A 497 2.47 26.37 -22.65
N SER A 498 3.47 27.23 -22.46
CA SER A 498 4.67 26.90 -21.69
C SER A 498 5.18 28.10 -20.88
N CYS A 499 5.30 27.88 -19.57
CA CYS A 499 5.86 28.81 -18.60
C CYS A 499 7.23 28.27 -18.17
N SER A 500 8.27 29.10 -18.29
CA SER A 500 9.62 28.71 -17.86
C SER A 500 9.73 28.63 -16.34
N ASN A 501 10.74 27.91 -15.84
CA ASN A 501 11.08 27.88 -14.40
C ASN A 501 11.40 29.26 -13.80
N ASN A 502 11.68 30.26 -14.65
CA ASN A 502 11.89 31.64 -14.24
C ASN A 502 10.59 32.45 -14.18
N GLY A 503 9.42 31.81 -14.34
CA GLY A 503 8.10 32.43 -14.27
C GLY A 503 7.79 33.33 -15.47
N VAL A 504 8.24 32.95 -16.68
CA VAL A 504 8.04 33.74 -17.91
C VAL A 504 7.55 32.87 -19.06
N CYS A 505 6.56 33.37 -19.81
CA CYS A 505 6.01 32.68 -20.97
C CYS A 505 7.04 32.56 -22.09
N ILE A 506 7.41 31.32 -22.42
CA ILE A 506 8.41 31.00 -23.45
C ILE A 506 7.76 30.21 -24.58
N GLN A 507 8.37 30.21 -25.75
CA GLN A 507 8.05 29.23 -26.77
C GLN A 507 8.58 27.88 -26.26
N GLY A 508 7.68 26.94 -25.94
CA GLY A 508 8.04 25.66 -25.36
C GLY A 508 9.05 24.89 -26.22
N PRO A 509 9.89 24.03 -25.62
CA PRO A 509 10.87 23.27 -26.38
C PRO A 509 10.18 22.31 -27.37
N ASP A 510 10.68 22.23 -28.61
CA ASP A 510 10.11 21.49 -29.77
C ASP A 510 9.99 19.95 -29.60
N VAL A 511 10.04 19.43 -28.37
CA VAL A 511 10.17 17.99 -28.08
C VAL A 511 8.91 17.20 -28.41
N PHE A 512 7.74 17.85 -28.52
CA PHE A 512 6.49 17.19 -28.87
C PHE A 512 6.01 17.61 -30.26
N HIS A 513 6.69 17.15 -31.31
CA HIS A 513 6.10 17.17 -32.63
C HIS A 513 4.93 16.17 -32.70
N VAL A 514 3.72 16.67 -32.94
CA VAL A 514 2.66 15.83 -33.52
C VAL A 514 3.17 15.37 -34.88
N ILE A 515 3.50 14.08 -34.99
CA ILE A 515 4.00 13.49 -36.22
C ILE A 515 2.95 13.72 -37.32
N LYS A 516 3.31 14.48 -38.35
CA LYS A 516 2.40 14.79 -39.45
C LYS A 516 1.88 13.48 -40.06
N PRO A 517 0.57 13.36 -40.36
CA PRO A 517 -0.04 12.11 -40.82
C PRO A 517 0.65 11.42 -42.00
N TRP A 518 1.28 12.19 -42.90
CA TRP A 518 2.01 11.63 -44.05
C TRP A 518 3.22 10.76 -43.63
N LEU A 519 3.85 11.04 -42.49
CA LEU A 519 5.02 10.30 -42.02
C LEU A 519 4.64 8.88 -41.58
N TRP A 520 3.43 8.70 -41.02
CA TRP A 520 2.86 7.38 -40.74
C TRP A 520 2.62 6.58 -42.02
N GLY A 521 2.21 7.24 -43.10
CA GLY A 521 2.08 6.63 -44.42
C GLY A 521 3.41 6.12 -44.98
N VAL A 522 4.49 6.90 -44.82
CA VAL A 522 5.84 6.49 -45.22
C VAL A 522 6.31 5.28 -44.41
N LEU A 523 6.16 5.34 -43.08
CA LEU A 523 6.54 4.24 -42.18
C LEU A 523 5.79 2.94 -42.53
N GLY A 524 4.48 3.02 -42.73
CA GLY A 524 3.65 1.88 -43.13
C GLY A 524 4.09 1.28 -44.48
N THR A 525 4.44 2.14 -45.45
CA THR A 525 4.94 1.70 -46.75
C THR A 525 6.29 0.99 -46.63
N SER A 526 7.22 1.52 -45.82
CA SER A 526 8.53 0.92 -45.59
C SER A 526 8.42 -0.47 -44.93
N VAL A 527 7.55 -0.63 -43.94
CA VAL A 527 7.29 -1.93 -43.29
C VAL A 527 6.71 -2.92 -44.29
N PHE A 528 5.74 -2.49 -45.11
CA PHE A 528 5.13 -3.34 -46.13
C PHE A 528 6.15 -3.85 -47.17
N VAL A 529 7.02 -2.96 -47.67
CA VAL A 529 8.10 -3.34 -48.61
C VAL A 529 9.08 -4.31 -47.96
N PHE A 530 9.46 -4.09 -46.71
CA PHE A 530 10.36 -4.98 -45.97
C PHE A 530 9.76 -6.39 -45.82
N VAL A 531 8.48 -6.50 -45.46
CA VAL A 531 7.78 -7.79 -45.36
C VAL A 531 7.77 -8.53 -46.70
N ILE A 532 7.48 -7.83 -47.80
CA ILE A 532 7.51 -8.44 -49.15
C ILE A 532 8.90 -8.94 -49.52
N LEU A 533 9.96 -8.17 -49.23
CA LEU A 533 11.33 -8.59 -49.51
C LEU A 533 11.72 -9.84 -48.72
N VAL A 534 11.37 -9.91 -47.43
CA VAL A 534 11.63 -11.07 -46.59
C VAL A 534 10.87 -12.30 -47.09
N LEU A 535 9.58 -12.17 -47.41
CA LEU A 535 8.78 -13.27 -47.96
C LEU A 535 9.31 -13.73 -49.33
N GLY A 536 9.74 -12.81 -50.18
CA GLY A 536 10.38 -13.12 -51.47
C GLY A 536 11.68 -13.90 -51.31
N LEU A 537 12.54 -13.48 -50.37
CA LEU A 537 13.79 -14.18 -50.05
C LEU A 537 13.51 -15.59 -49.53
N LEU A 538 12.57 -15.75 -48.61
CA LEU A 538 12.15 -17.05 -48.07
C LEU A 538 11.59 -17.96 -49.17
N TRP A 539 10.79 -17.41 -50.10
CA TRP A 539 10.27 -18.17 -51.24
C TRP A 539 11.39 -18.63 -52.18
N ILE A 540 12.39 -17.79 -52.46
CA ILE A 540 13.55 -18.17 -53.27
C ILE A 540 14.35 -19.29 -52.58
N LEU A 541 14.63 -19.14 -51.28
CA LEU A 541 15.34 -20.16 -50.50
C LEU A 541 14.57 -21.48 -50.46
N HIS A 542 13.27 -21.44 -50.24
CA HIS A 542 12.41 -22.62 -50.26
C HIS A 542 12.41 -23.29 -51.64
N ARG A 543 12.32 -22.53 -52.72
CA ARG A 543 12.35 -23.06 -54.09
C ARG A 543 13.70 -23.65 -54.46
N TYR A 544 14.79 -23.06 -53.97
CA TYR A 544 16.14 -23.60 -54.13
C TYR A 544 16.31 -24.92 -53.37
N GLN A 545 15.86 -24.96 -52.11
CA GLN A 545 15.91 -26.17 -51.29
C GLN A 545 15.04 -27.28 -51.87
N SER A 546 13.82 -26.97 -52.33
CA SER A 546 12.93 -27.91 -53.01
C SER A 546 13.56 -28.49 -54.27
N LYS A 547 14.23 -27.69 -55.11
CA LYS A 547 14.97 -28.21 -56.28
C LYS A 547 16.09 -29.16 -55.87
N LYS A 548 16.82 -28.83 -54.80
CA LYS A 548 17.92 -29.67 -54.30
C LYS A 548 17.39 -31.00 -53.74
N GLU A 549 16.27 -30.99 -53.04
CA GLU A 549 15.58 -32.19 -52.57
C GLU A 549 15.05 -33.04 -53.74
N HIS A 550 14.43 -32.43 -54.76
CA HIS A 550 14.01 -33.17 -55.97
C HIS A 550 15.19 -33.80 -56.71
N ALA A 551 16.35 -33.14 -56.77
CA ALA A 551 17.55 -33.72 -57.36
C ALA A 551 18.06 -34.94 -56.56
N LYS A 552 18.00 -34.91 -55.23
CA LYS A 552 18.34 -36.06 -54.38
C LYS A 552 17.36 -37.22 -54.58
N ILE A 553 16.06 -36.92 -54.67
CA ILE A 553 15.02 -37.93 -54.89
C ILE A 553 15.21 -38.57 -56.27
N ALA A 554 15.45 -37.78 -57.32
CA ALA A 554 15.71 -38.31 -58.66
C ALA A 554 16.92 -39.25 -58.67
N LYS A 555 18.03 -38.86 -58.02
CA LYS A 555 19.22 -39.70 -57.87
C LYS A 555 18.94 -40.99 -57.08
N PHE A 556 18.17 -40.92 -55.99
CA PHE A 556 17.81 -42.09 -55.20
C PHE A 556 16.99 -43.12 -56.00
N PHE A 557 16.10 -42.67 -56.89
CA PHE A 557 15.34 -43.58 -57.75
C PHE A 557 16.19 -44.17 -58.88
N GLU A 558 17.11 -43.39 -59.45
CA GLU A 558 18.06 -43.87 -60.47
C GLU A 558 19.00 -44.95 -59.88
N ASP A 559 19.58 -44.70 -58.70
CA ASP A 559 20.47 -45.64 -58.01
C ASP A 559 19.71 -46.94 -57.63
N ASN A 560 18.43 -46.87 -57.25
CA ASN A 560 17.61 -48.06 -56.94
C ASN A 560 17.22 -48.89 -58.16
N GLU A 561 16.98 -48.26 -59.33
CA GLU A 561 16.81 -49.00 -60.59
C GLU A 561 18.09 -49.75 -60.99
N GLU A 562 19.26 -49.15 -60.72
CA GLU A 562 20.55 -49.79 -60.95
C GLU A 562 20.76 -50.99 -60.01
N PHE A 563 20.46 -50.83 -58.72
CA PHE A 563 20.51 -51.94 -57.74
C PHE A 563 19.54 -53.08 -58.06
N ALA A 564 18.32 -52.79 -58.54
CA ALA A 564 17.37 -53.82 -58.96
C ALA A 564 17.87 -54.63 -60.16
N LYS A 565 18.65 -54.00 -61.07
CA LYS A 565 19.31 -54.72 -62.17
C LYS A 565 20.45 -55.63 -61.68
N TYR A 566 21.23 -55.20 -60.68
CA TYR A 566 22.30 -56.03 -60.12
C TYR A 566 21.77 -57.18 -59.26
N ALA A 567 20.73 -56.96 -58.46
CA ALA A 567 20.12 -58.02 -57.64
C ALA A 567 19.45 -59.14 -58.46
N MET A 568 19.05 -58.87 -59.71
CA MET A 568 18.52 -59.87 -60.66
C MET A 568 19.63 -60.67 -61.38
N LEU A 569 20.90 -60.38 -61.13
CA LEU A 569 22.06 -61.08 -61.71
C LEU A 569 22.82 -61.96 -60.71
N ASP A 570 22.55 -61.84 -59.40
CA ASP A 570 23.34 -62.49 -58.32
C ASP A 570 22.63 -63.70 -57.65
N ASP A 571 21.47 -64.14 -58.14
CA ASP A 571 20.73 -65.31 -57.59
C ASP A 571 21.06 -66.64 -58.31
N ASP A 572 22.18 -66.70 -59.04
CA ASP A 572 22.70 -67.90 -59.72
C ASP A 572 24.18 -68.17 -59.35
N ASN A 573 24.48 -68.62 -58.11
CA ASN A 573 25.53 -69.63 -57.88
C ASN A 573 25.70 -70.11 -56.42
N ASP A 574 25.55 -71.43 -56.25
CA ASP A 574 25.89 -72.24 -55.08
C ASP A 574 27.42 -72.42 -54.89
N SER A 575 27.87 -72.56 -53.62
CA SER A 575 28.39 -73.84 -53.07
C SER A 575 29.54 -73.78 -52.00
N TYR A 576 29.38 -74.67 -50.98
CA TYR A 576 30.37 -75.42 -50.15
C TYR A 576 31.12 -74.85 -48.89
N GLN A 577 30.65 -75.35 -47.71
CA GLN A 577 31.26 -76.09 -46.56
C GLN A 577 32.41 -75.61 -45.61
N ASP A 578 32.05 -75.54 -44.31
CA ASP A 578 32.63 -75.99 -43.00
C ASP A 578 34.15 -76.11 -42.72
N ASP A 579 34.65 -75.59 -41.57
CA ASP A 579 34.77 -76.31 -40.26
C ASP A 579 35.45 -75.45 -39.13
N ASP A 580 35.49 -76.00 -37.91
CA ASP A 580 35.31 -75.46 -36.55
C ASP A 580 36.47 -74.74 -35.77
N SER A 581 36.06 -74.06 -34.68
CA SER A 581 36.72 -73.85 -33.35
C SER A 581 37.31 -72.47 -32.92
N ARG A 582 36.51 -71.79 -32.08
CA ARG A 582 36.79 -70.89 -30.92
C ARG A 582 38.09 -70.07 -30.85
N ALA A 583 37.97 -68.76 -31.03
CA ALA A 583 38.52 -67.75 -30.11
C ALA A 583 37.87 -66.36 -30.33
N ASN A 584 37.65 -65.65 -29.23
CA ASN A 584 37.29 -64.26 -29.00
C ASN A 584 37.20 -63.24 -30.15
N MET A 585 36.27 -62.31 -29.93
CA MET A 585 36.21 -60.90 -30.36
C MET A 585 35.59 -60.55 -31.72
N ASN A 586 34.53 -59.76 -31.57
CA ASN A 586 34.13 -58.60 -32.37
C ASN A 586 33.83 -58.78 -33.86
N ASP A 587 32.56 -58.49 -34.11
CA ASP A 587 32.06 -57.58 -35.15
C ASP A 587 31.50 -58.24 -36.42
N SER A 588 30.54 -57.50 -36.96
CA SER A 588 29.77 -57.72 -38.18
C SER A 588 28.61 -58.72 -38.10
N ARG A 589 27.39 -58.17 -38.20
CA ARG A 589 26.72 -58.17 -39.50
C ARG A 589 25.69 -57.06 -39.58
N THR A 590 26.21 -55.94 -40.08
CA THR A 590 25.61 -55.03 -41.06
C THR A 590 24.17 -55.32 -41.46
N SER A 591 23.31 -54.47 -40.90
CA SER A 591 22.00 -54.06 -41.38
C SER A 591 22.05 -53.44 -42.78
N VAL A 592 21.27 -53.97 -43.72
CA VAL A 592 20.75 -53.21 -44.87
C VAL A 592 19.32 -52.79 -44.52
N LEU A 593 19.20 -51.54 -44.07
CA LEU A 593 17.95 -50.90 -43.69
C LEU A 593 17.33 -50.26 -44.94
N PHE A 594 16.23 -50.83 -45.44
CA PHE A 594 15.35 -50.13 -46.38
C PHE A 594 14.67 -48.97 -45.63
N LEU A 595 15.13 -47.75 -45.86
CA LEU A 595 14.46 -46.53 -45.42
C LEU A 595 13.33 -46.21 -46.39
N THR A 596 12.09 -46.48 -45.98
CA THR A 596 10.91 -45.87 -46.60
C THR A 596 10.90 -44.37 -46.30
N THR A 597 10.45 -43.60 -47.30
CA THR A 597 10.19 -42.16 -47.24
C THR A 597 9.14 -41.80 -46.18
N PRO A 598 9.10 -40.53 -45.74
CA PRO A 598 8.44 -40.15 -44.49
C PRO A 598 6.92 -40.07 -44.66
N ASP A 599 6.20 -40.91 -43.91
CA ASP A 599 4.74 -40.79 -43.82
C ASP A 599 4.34 -39.51 -43.10
N TYR A 600 3.70 -38.66 -43.89
CA TYR A 600 3.10 -37.35 -43.65
C TYR A 600 1.92 -37.36 -42.63
N LEU A 601 1.82 -38.38 -41.77
CA LEU A 601 0.70 -38.57 -40.83
C LEU A 601 1.06 -38.32 -39.36
N LYS A 602 2.26 -37.79 -39.05
CA LYS A 602 2.71 -37.53 -37.66
C LYS A 602 2.79 -36.06 -37.24
N SER A 603 2.21 -35.14 -38.00
CA SER A 603 2.03 -33.73 -37.60
C SER A 603 0.70 -33.47 -36.88
N GLN A 604 -0.23 -34.44 -36.81
CA GLN A 604 -1.52 -34.27 -36.14
C GLN A 604 -1.53 -34.68 -34.66
N ALA A 605 -0.40 -35.17 -34.11
CA ALA A 605 -0.30 -35.66 -32.73
C ALA A 605 0.67 -34.85 -31.84
N LEU A 606 1.04 -33.62 -32.24
CA LEU A 606 1.80 -32.67 -31.40
C LEU A 606 0.93 -31.58 -30.76
N SER A 607 -0.39 -31.76 -30.81
CA SER A 607 -1.33 -31.15 -29.87
C SER A 607 -1.65 -32.22 -28.84
N THR A 608 -1.35 -31.95 -27.56
CA THR A 608 -1.51 -32.78 -26.35
C THR A 608 -0.26 -33.57 -25.92
N SER A 609 0.43 -33.04 -24.91
CA SER A 609 1.50 -33.71 -24.18
C SER A 609 0.96 -34.22 -22.84
N HIS A 610 1.05 -35.53 -22.61
CA HIS A 610 1.14 -36.09 -21.27
C HIS A 610 2.11 -37.29 -21.22
N LYS A 611 3.18 -37.08 -20.43
CA LYS A 611 3.91 -37.99 -19.53
C LYS A 611 4.73 -39.16 -20.11
N ASN A 612 6.01 -39.19 -19.69
CA ASN A 612 6.85 -40.38 -19.61
C ASN A 612 6.74 -41.06 -18.22
N PRO A 613 6.85 -42.39 -18.19
CA PRO A 613 7.51 -43.14 -17.13
C PRO A 613 8.74 -43.92 -17.66
N SER A 614 9.68 -44.20 -16.76
CA SER A 614 10.82 -45.09 -16.95
C SER A 614 10.50 -46.53 -16.51
N SER A 615 11.18 -47.46 -17.19
CA SER A 615 11.15 -48.92 -17.16
C SER A 615 11.69 -49.59 -15.88
N LEU A 616 11.28 -50.84 -15.58
CA LEU A 616 12.06 -52.08 -15.81
C LEU A 616 11.49 -53.33 -15.09
N SER A 617 11.06 -54.30 -15.91
CA SER A 617 11.34 -55.75 -15.94
C SER A 617 11.23 -56.71 -14.73
N LEU A 618 10.39 -57.73 -14.97
CA LEU A 618 10.65 -59.20 -15.01
C LEU A 618 10.59 -60.12 -13.76
N HIS A 619 9.76 -61.16 -13.98
CA HIS A 619 9.78 -62.56 -13.53
C HIS A 619 9.15 -63.04 -12.18
N HIS A 620 8.00 -63.72 -12.37
CA HIS A 620 7.33 -64.87 -11.73
C HIS A 620 8.11 -65.77 -10.72
N PRO A 621 7.44 -66.71 -9.99
CA PRO A 621 5.99 -66.90 -9.75
C PRO A 621 5.63 -67.28 -8.28
N ASN A 622 4.34 -67.56 -8.08
CA ASN A 622 3.73 -68.51 -7.13
C ASN A 622 2.90 -67.98 -5.94
N THR A 623 1.66 -68.48 -6.00
CA THR A 623 0.82 -69.04 -4.93
C THR A 623 0.11 -68.12 -3.95
N SER A 624 -1.22 -68.35 -3.98
CA SER A 624 -2.09 -68.64 -2.84
C SER A 624 -2.74 -67.48 -2.08
N THR A 625 -4.07 -67.56 -2.16
CA THR A 625 -5.03 -67.51 -1.04
C THR A 625 -5.43 -66.17 -0.44
N ASN A 626 -6.70 -65.84 -0.71
CA ASN A 626 -7.80 -65.65 0.25
C ASN A 626 -7.71 -64.55 1.32
N ARG A 627 -8.88 -63.86 1.42
CA ARG A 627 -9.47 -63.19 2.58
C ARG A 627 -8.75 -61.88 2.96
N LEU A 628 -9.44 -60.76 3.15
CA LEU A 628 -10.82 -60.45 3.51
C LEU A 628 -11.18 -59.08 2.91
#